data_AF-A0A8H8MWF6-F1
#
_entry.id   AF-A0A8H8MWF6-F1
#
_cell.length_a   1.000
_cell.length_b   1.000
_cell.length_c   1.000
_cell.angle_alpha   90.00
_cell.angle_beta   90.00
_cell.angle_gamma   90.00
#
_symmetry.space_group_name_H-M   'P 1'
#
loop_
_entity.id
_entity.type
_entity.pdbx_description
1 polymer ?
#
loop_
_entity_poly.entity_id
_entity_poly.type
_entity_poly.pdbx_seq_one_letter_code
_entity_poly.pdbx_strand_id
1 'polypeptide(L)'
;MFTDLIEVGWQRGVEGLNTDNLAYKMRLEEARSGLTRREQGFACGLVLEGGSDVVAGVVLSCLLALVHDPESQQRARAEIDGFYDEDTLPKWKDERSLPFVRAFIKEVFRWRPLVPAGVPHKLEQGRFEYPTSYTPVSPFY
;
A
#
# COMPACT_ATOMS: atom_id res chain seq x y z
N MET A 1 11.76 17.30 6.92
CA MET A 1 11.75 15.85 7.15
C MET A 1 11.63 15.09 5.83
N PHE A 2 10.54 15.21 5.06
CA PHE A 2 10.43 14.52 3.75
C PHE A 2 11.11 15.23 2.57
N THR A 3 11.39 16.53 2.70
CA THR A 3 12.09 17.32 1.67
C THR A 3 13.47 16.76 1.36
N ASP A 4 14.23 16.39 2.40
CA ASP A 4 15.60 15.90 2.24
C ASP A 4 15.63 14.52 1.57
N LEU A 5 14.63 13.69 1.86
CA LEU A 5 14.48 12.38 1.24
C LEU A 5 14.10 12.47 -0.24
N ILE A 6 13.27 13.45 -0.62
CA ILE A 6 12.99 13.73 -2.03
C ILE A 6 14.25 14.13 -2.77
N GLU A 7 15.10 14.97 -2.17
CA GLU A 7 16.34 15.37 -2.84
C GLU A 7 17.24 14.15 -3.09
N VAL A 8 17.31 13.21 -2.16
CA VAL A 8 18.01 11.94 -2.39
C VAL A 8 17.40 11.17 -3.57
N GLY A 9 16.07 11.04 -3.63
CA GLY A 9 15.39 10.37 -4.76
C GLY A 9 15.61 11.08 -6.10
N TRP A 10 15.62 12.41 -6.09
CA TRP A 10 15.92 13.24 -7.25
C TRP A 10 17.36 13.04 -7.73
N GLN A 11 18.34 13.17 -6.84
CA GLN A 11 19.76 13.02 -7.17
C GLN A 11 20.05 11.65 -7.78
N ARG A 12 19.50 10.58 -7.17
CA ARG A 12 19.64 9.23 -7.72
C ARG A 12 19.08 9.13 -9.14
N GLY A 13 17.91 9.73 -9.40
CA GLY A 13 17.33 9.77 -10.74
C GLY A 13 18.20 10.53 -11.75
N VAL A 14 18.79 11.67 -11.35
CA VAL A 14 19.72 12.46 -12.18
C VAL A 14 21.00 11.69 -12.50
N GLU A 15 21.51 10.92 -11.53
CA GLU A 15 22.67 10.03 -11.70
C GLU A 15 22.36 8.77 -12.54
N GLY A 16 21.12 8.61 -13.01
CA GLY A 16 20.67 7.43 -13.75
C GLY A 16 20.39 6.21 -12.86
N LEU A 17 20.52 6.37 -11.54
CA LEU A 17 20.22 5.34 -10.56
C LEU A 17 18.72 5.38 -10.24
N ASN A 18 17.95 4.46 -10.82
CA ASN A 18 16.50 4.34 -10.60
C ASN A 18 15.70 5.56 -11.10
N THR A 19 15.76 5.82 -12.41
CA THR A 19 15.01 6.90 -13.10
C THR A 19 13.49 6.74 -13.02
N ASP A 20 12.99 5.59 -12.55
CA ASP A 20 11.55 5.35 -12.40
C ASP A 20 10.99 5.72 -11.02
N ASN A 21 11.82 6.28 -10.13
CA ASN A 21 11.37 6.66 -8.79
C ASN A 21 10.42 7.88 -8.80
N LEU A 22 9.53 7.91 -7.81
CA LEU A 22 8.46 8.93 -7.71
C LEU A 22 9.01 10.35 -7.57
N ALA A 23 10.02 10.57 -6.72
CA ALA A 23 10.59 11.89 -6.49
C ALA A 23 11.18 12.48 -7.77
N TYR A 24 11.87 11.65 -8.56
CA TYR A 24 12.42 12.03 -9.84
C TYR A 24 11.34 12.38 -10.87
N LYS A 25 10.32 11.54 -11.02
CA LYS A 25 9.20 11.79 -11.95
C LYS A 25 8.37 13.02 -11.58
N MET A 26 8.04 13.19 -10.30
CA MET A 26 7.31 14.38 -9.83
C MET A 26 8.08 15.66 -10.12
N ARG A 27 9.41 15.62 -10.00
CA ARG A 27 10.27 16.75 -10.32
C ARG A 27 10.32 17.04 -11.83
N LEU A 28 10.43 16.02 -12.67
CA LEU A 28 10.40 16.18 -14.13
C LEU A 28 9.09 16.81 -14.61
N GLU A 29 7.99 16.51 -13.91
CA GLU A 29 6.66 17.01 -14.24
C GLU A 29 6.24 18.24 -13.41
N GLU A 30 7.18 18.92 -12.74
CA GLU A 30 6.88 20.08 -11.89
C GLU A 30 6.14 21.19 -12.66
N ALA A 31 6.58 21.48 -13.89
CA ALA A 31 5.94 22.47 -14.75
C ALA A 31 4.50 22.11 -15.14
N ARG A 32 4.17 20.80 -15.17
CA ARG A 32 2.82 20.31 -15.49
C ARG A 32 1.93 20.26 -14.25
N SER A 33 2.49 19.83 -13.12
CA SER A 33 1.73 19.58 -11.89
C SER A 33 1.47 20.86 -11.09
N GLY A 34 2.32 21.88 -11.22
CA GLY A 34 2.22 23.12 -10.44
C GLY A 34 2.47 22.94 -8.93
N LEU A 35 2.86 21.74 -8.50
CA LEU A 35 3.11 21.43 -7.09
C LEU A 35 4.38 22.12 -6.61
N THR A 36 4.29 22.79 -5.45
CA THR A 36 5.46 23.33 -4.78
C THR A 36 6.39 22.21 -4.30
N ARG A 37 7.66 22.55 -4.08
CA ARG A 37 8.66 21.64 -3.46
C ARG A 37 8.14 20.99 -2.17
N ARG A 38 7.41 21.75 -1.37
CA ARG A 38 6.86 21.29 -0.09
C ARG A 38 5.75 20.27 -0.31
N GLU A 39 4.83 20.52 -1.23
CA GLU A 39 3.74 19.59 -1.56
C GLU A 39 4.25 18.31 -2.21
N GLN A 40 5.25 18.41 -3.09
CA GLN A 40 5.97 17.24 -3.60
C GLN A 40 6.53 16.41 -2.43
N GLY A 41 7.21 17.08 -1.49
CA GLY A 41 7.73 16.49 -0.25
C GLY A 41 6.68 15.72 0.54
N PHE A 42 5.53 16.35 0.78
CA PHE A 42 4.42 15.71 1.47
C PHE A 42 3.86 14.50 0.71
N ALA A 43 3.67 14.61 -0.60
CA ALA A 43 3.15 13.51 -1.40
C ALA A 43 4.07 12.28 -1.38
N CYS A 44 5.40 12.48 -1.53
CA CYS A 44 6.35 11.37 -1.43
C CYS A 44 6.41 10.79 -0.01
N GLY A 45 6.34 11.64 1.02
CA GLY A 45 6.27 11.20 2.41
C GLY A 45 5.06 10.30 2.67
N LEU A 46 3.87 10.73 2.23
CA LEU A 46 2.64 9.96 2.36
C LEU A 46 2.71 8.60 1.67
N VAL A 47 3.27 8.55 0.45
CA VAL A 47 3.43 7.27 -0.29
C VAL A 47 4.40 6.34 0.43
N LEU A 48 5.49 6.88 0.99
CA LEU A 48 6.45 6.09 1.75
C LEU A 48 5.82 5.53 3.03
N GLU A 49 5.19 6.38 3.85
CA GLU A 49 4.55 5.98 5.10
C GLU A 49 3.45 4.94 4.84
N GLY A 50 2.56 5.22 3.88
CA GLY A 50 1.45 4.33 3.54
C GLY A 50 1.89 3.03 2.86
N GLY A 51 3.00 3.04 2.11
CA GLY A 51 3.48 1.90 1.36
C GLY A 51 4.50 1.02 2.08
N SER A 52 5.26 1.56 3.04
CA SER A 52 6.31 0.82 3.74
C SER A 52 5.73 -0.01 4.88
N ASP A 53 5.24 0.66 5.92
CA ASP A 53 4.90 0.01 7.19
C ASP A 53 3.66 -0.88 7.05
N VAL A 54 2.72 -0.46 6.21
CA VAL A 54 1.51 -1.23 5.89
C VAL A 54 1.87 -2.53 5.17
N VAL A 55 2.74 -2.48 4.15
CA VAL A 55 3.10 -3.70 3.42
C VAL A 55 3.90 -4.65 4.32
N ALA A 56 4.83 -4.12 5.11
CA ALA A 56 5.61 -4.92 6.06
C ALA A 56 4.71 -5.64 7.07
N GLY A 57 3.73 -4.95 7.67
CA GLY A 57 2.83 -5.57 8.64
C GLY A 57 1.89 -6.62 8.02
N VAL A 58 1.48 -6.46 6.75
CA VAL A 58 0.70 -7.48 6.03
C VAL A 58 1.55 -8.73 5.80
N VAL A 59 2.80 -8.57 5.36
CA VAL A 59 3.71 -9.71 5.18
C VAL A 59 3.92 -10.47 6.48
N LEU A 60 4.12 -9.75 7.60
CA LEU A 60 4.23 -10.37 8.92
C LEU A 60 2.94 -11.11 9.32
N SER A 61 1.78 -10.54 9.02
CA SER A 61 0.48 -11.17 9.28
C SER A 61 0.28 -12.44 8.44
N CYS A 62 0.72 -12.44 7.17
CA CYS A 62 0.73 -13.62 6.31
C CYS A 62 1.64 -14.72 6.88
N LEU A 63 2.88 -14.37 7.27
CA LEU A 63 3.81 -15.32 7.87
C LEU A 63 3.25 -15.93 9.16
N LEU A 64 2.65 -15.10 10.01
CA LEU A 64 2.00 -15.56 11.24
C LEU A 64 0.84 -16.53 10.95
N ALA A 65 0.00 -16.23 9.96
CA ALA A 65 -1.07 -17.13 9.54
C ALA A 65 -0.52 -18.47 9.01
N LEU A 66 0.53 -18.45 8.18
CA LEU A 66 1.15 -19.67 7.64
C LEU A 66 1.80 -20.54 8.72
N VAL A 67 2.45 -19.92 9.73
CA VAL A 67 3.06 -20.65 10.85
C VAL A 67 1.99 -21.26 11.76
N HIS A 68 0.85 -20.58 11.92
CA HIS A 68 -0.23 -21.05 12.79
C HIS A 68 -1.11 -22.13 12.13
N ASP A 69 -1.24 -22.11 10.81
CA ASP A 69 -2.05 -23.06 10.04
C ASP A 69 -1.21 -23.77 8.94
N PRO A 70 -0.54 -24.87 9.30
CA PRO A 70 0.26 -25.66 8.36
C PRO A 70 -0.55 -26.27 7.20
N GLU A 71 -1.85 -26.49 7.38
CA GLU A 71 -2.71 -27.04 6.32
C GLU A 71 -2.87 -26.01 5.19
N SER A 72 -3.22 -24.77 5.55
CA SER A 72 -3.26 -23.67 4.59
C SER A 72 -1.89 -23.43 3.95
N GLN A 73 -0.81 -23.53 4.71
CA GLN A 73 0.55 -23.40 4.16
C GLN A 73 0.85 -24.46 3.10
N GLN A 74 0.59 -25.75 3.40
CA GLN A 74 0.82 -26.85 2.47
C GLN A 74 -0.04 -26.71 1.21
N ARG A 75 -1.31 -26.32 1.38
CA ARG A 75 -2.22 -26.11 0.24
C ARG A 75 -1.80 -24.94 -0.65
N ALA A 76 -1.34 -23.82 -0.06
CA ALA A 76 -0.80 -22.70 -0.81
C ALA A 76 0.46 -23.09 -1.58
N ARG A 77 1.36 -23.86 -0.93
CA ARG A 77 2.57 -24.37 -1.58
C ARG A 77 2.23 -25.31 -2.74
N ALA A 78 1.33 -26.26 -2.54
CA ALA A 78 0.91 -27.20 -3.58
C ALA A 78 0.26 -26.50 -4.79
N GLU A 79 -0.51 -25.43 -4.57
CA GLU A 79 -1.06 -24.63 -5.66
C GLU A 79 0.05 -23.94 -6.46
N ILE A 80 1.05 -23.36 -5.81
CA ILE A 80 2.19 -22.71 -6.47
C ILE A 80 3.02 -23.74 -7.24
N ASP A 81 3.36 -24.87 -6.61
CA ASP A 81 4.16 -25.95 -7.21
C ASP A 81 3.46 -26.63 -8.39
N GLY A 82 2.13 -26.52 -8.48
CA GLY A 82 1.37 -26.99 -9.63
C GLY A 82 1.63 -26.19 -10.91
N PHE A 83 2.12 -24.94 -10.80
CA PHE A 83 2.37 -24.06 -11.95
C PHE A 83 3.86 -23.74 -12.15
N TYR A 84 4.68 -23.87 -11.11
CA TYR A 84 6.07 -23.45 -11.12
C TYR A 84 7.00 -24.51 -10.55
N ASP A 85 8.23 -24.53 -11.05
CA ASP A 85 9.34 -25.28 -10.47
C ASP A 85 10.08 -24.46 -9.41
N GLU A 86 11.10 -25.04 -8.78
CA GLU A 86 11.89 -24.35 -7.74
C GLU A 86 12.68 -23.14 -8.28
N ASP A 87 12.96 -23.11 -9.58
CA ASP A 87 13.75 -22.05 -10.23
C ASP A 87 12.89 -20.88 -10.73
N THR A 88 11.56 -21.04 -10.80
CA THR A 88 10.66 -20.04 -11.37
C THR A 88 9.73 -19.45 -10.32
N LEU A 89 9.71 -18.12 -10.20
CA LEU A 89 8.79 -17.40 -9.32
C LEU A 89 7.47 -17.03 -10.02
N PRO A 90 6.36 -16.97 -9.25
CA PRO A 90 5.08 -16.48 -9.76
C PRO A 90 5.17 -15.06 -10.35
N LYS A 91 4.43 -14.82 -11.42
CA LYS A 91 4.33 -13.50 -12.07
C LYS A 91 2.91 -12.96 -11.89
N TRP A 92 2.76 -11.63 -11.95
CA TRP A 92 1.46 -10.96 -11.81
C TRP A 92 0.37 -11.45 -12.77
N LYS A 93 0.76 -11.84 -13.99
CA LYS A 93 -0.17 -12.40 -14.99
C LYS A 93 -0.85 -13.71 -14.53
N ASP A 94 -0.27 -14.41 -13.58
CA ASP A 94 -0.68 -15.73 -13.15
C ASP A 94 -1.55 -15.68 -11.87
N GLU A 95 -1.79 -14.50 -11.31
CA GLU A 95 -2.60 -14.28 -10.09
C GLU A 95 -4.02 -14.90 -10.20
N ARG A 96 -4.59 -14.90 -11.41
CA ARG A 96 -5.90 -15.50 -11.66
C ARG A 96 -5.88 -17.03 -11.54
N SER A 97 -4.76 -17.65 -11.87
CA SER A 97 -4.52 -19.09 -11.84
C SER A 97 -4.20 -19.62 -10.43
N LEU A 98 -3.98 -18.73 -9.44
CA LEU A 98 -3.71 -19.08 -8.04
C LEU A 98 -4.90 -18.69 -7.13
N PRO A 99 -6.08 -19.31 -7.28
CA PRO A 99 -7.28 -18.93 -6.55
C PRO A 99 -7.16 -19.11 -5.04
N PHE A 100 -6.46 -20.14 -4.55
CA PHE A 100 -6.28 -20.38 -3.13
C PHE A 100 -5.32 -19.37 -2.50
N VAL A 101 -4.15 -19.12 -3.10
CA VAL A 101 -3.22 -18.09 -2.61
C VAL A 101 -3.92 -16.72 -2.57
N ARG A 102 -4.72 -16.39 -3.59
CA ARG A 102 -5.50 -15.14 -3.60
C ARG A 102 -6.54 -15.11 -2.48
N ALA A 103 -7.23 -16.22 -2.22
CA ALA A 103 -8.18 -16.33 -1.12
C ALA A 103 -7.49 -16.21 0.25
N PHE A 104 -6.34 -16.86 0.42
CA PHE A 104 -5.52 -16.80 1.63
C PHE A 104 -5.09 -15.35 1.94
N ILE A 105 -4.54 -14.64 0.95
CA ILE A 105 -4.12 -13.24 1.14
C ILE A 105 -5.31 -12.38 1.55
N LYS A 106 -6.46 -12.53 0.88
CA LYS A 106 -7.70 -11.83 1.25
C LYS A 106 -8.16 -12.16 2.68
N GLU A 107 -8.02 -13.41 3.09
CA GLU A 107 -8.38 -13.86 4.43
C GLU A 107 -7.46 -13.27 5.49
N VAL A 108 -6.17 -13.11 5.21
CA VAL A 108 -5.24 -12.39 6.10
C VAL A 108 -5.68 -10.94 6.29
N PHE A 109 -6.06 -10.25 5.21
CA PHE A 109 -6.60 -8.88 5.29
C PHE A 109 -7.91 -8.80 6.09
N ARG A 110 -8.76 -9.84 6.02
CA ARG A 110 -10.01 -9.92 6.78
C ARG A 110 -9.76 -10.19 8.26
N TRP A 111 -8.83 -11.08 8.58
CA TRP A 111 -8.54 -11.55 9.94
C TRP A 111 -7.74 -10.53 10.76
N ARG A 112 -6.69 -9.96 10.16
CA ARG A 112 -5.81 -8.97 10.80
C ARG A 112 -5.56 -7.77 9.89
N PRO A 113 -6.59 -6.92 9.68
CA PRO A 113 -6.40 -5.68 8.95
C PRO A 113 -5.45 -4.75 9.70
N LEU A 114 -4.51 -4.13 9.01
CA LEU A 114 -3.56 -3.20 9.61
C LEU A 114 -4.19 -1.86 10.00
N VAL A 115 -5.24 -1.46 9.29
CA VAL A 115 -5.97 -0.22 9.55
C VAL A 115 -7.43 -0.58 9.85
N PRO A 116 -7.73 -1.20 11.00
CA PRO A 116 -9.06 -1.75 11.31
C PRO A 116 -10.17 -0.70 11.32
N ALA A 117 -9.84 0.55 11.67
CA ALA A 117 -10.77 1.68 11.65
C ALA A 117 -10.74 2.50 10.35
N GLY A 118 -9.91 2.12 9.37
CA GLY A 118 -9.64 2.91 8.18
C GLY A 118 -8.98 4.26 8.49
N VAL A 119 -8.92 5.12 7.47
CA VAL A 119 -8.49 6.51 7.61
C VAL A 119 -9.69 7.32 8.13
N PRO A 120 -9.53 8.22 9.12
CA PRO A 120 -10.63 9.08 9.55
C PRO A 120 -11.15 9.94 8.40
N HIS A 121 -12.47 9.95 8.22
CA HIS A 121 -13.15 10.78 7.22
C HIS A 121 -13.89 11.94 7.92
N LYS A 122 -14.04 13.06 7.21
CA LYS A 122 -14.86 14.21 7.65
C LYS A 122 -15.86 14.54 6.55
N LEU A 123 -17.07 14.93 6.96
CA LEU A 123 -18.07 15.46 6.03
C LEU A 123 -17.63 16.84 5.53
N GLU A 124 -17.48 16.97 4.21
CA GLU A 124 -17.09 18.23 3.58
C GLU A 124 -18.29 19.18 3.41
N GLN A 125 -19.46 18.64 3.03
CA GLN A 125 -20.69 19.40 2.81
C GLN A 125 -21.93 18.56 3.21
N GLY A 126 -22.99 19.22 3.66
CA GLY A 126 -24.27 18.60 3.99
C GLY A 126 -24.39 18.10 5.43
N ARG A 127 -25.39 17.25 5.68
CA ARG A 127 -25.72 16.67 6.98
C ARG A 127 -25.89 15.16 6.80
N PHE A 128 -25.21 14.37 7.63
CA PHE A 128 -25.43 12.93 7.68
C PHE A 128 -26.24 12.60 8.94
N GLU A 129 -27.45 12.08 8.76
CA GLU A 129 -28.27 11.57 9.86
C GLU A 129 -28.10 10.05 9.96
N TYR A 130 -27.50 9.60 11.05
CA TYR A 130 -27.67 8.20 11.46
C TYR A 130 -29.03 8.06 12.17
N PRO A 131 -29.73 6.92 12.05
CA PRO A 131 -31.04 6.70 12.67
C PRO A 131 -31.09 6.92 14.20
N THR A 132 -29.94 6.96 14.87
CA THR A 132 -29.82 7.09 16.33
C THR A 132 -28.80 8.13 16.79
N SER A 133 -28.14 8.88 15.91
CA SER A 133 -27.22 9.94 16.34
C SER A 133 -27.01 11.05 15.31
N TYR A 134 -26.81 12.26 15.83
CA TYR A 134 -26.60 13.49 15.07
C TYR A 134 -25.10 13.83 15.02
N THR A 135 -24.53 13.94 13.82
CA THR A 135 -23.18 14.49 13.60
C THR A 135 -23.25 15.81 12.83
N PRO A 136 -23.12 16.96 13.52
CA PRO A 136 -23.01 18.25 12.84
C PRO A 136 -21.67 18.36 12.11
N VAL A 137 -21.64 19.13 11.04
CA VAL A 137 -20.38 19.65 10.48
C VAL A 137 -19.67 20.48 11.56
N SER A 138 -18.40 20.17 11.84
CA SER A 138 -17.62 20.85 12.88
C SER A 138 -17.52 22.36 12.57
N PRO A 139 -17.80 23.27 13.52
CA PRO A 139 -17.80 24.71 13.28
C PRO A 139 -16.40 25.36 13.19
N PHE A 140 -15.32 24.58 13.23
CA PHE A 140 -13.96 25.10 13.07
C PHE A 140 -13.55 25.08 11.60
N TYR A 141 -13.89 26.15 10.89
CA TYR A 141 -13.04 26.97 10.01
C TYR A 141 -13.70 28.35 9.85
#